data_AF-A6G2F2-F1
#
_entry.id   AF-A6G2F2-F1
#
_cell.length_a   1.000
_cell.length_b   1.000
_cell.length_c   1.000
_cell.angle_alpha   90.00
_cell.angle_beta   90.00
_cell.angle_gamma   90.00
#
_symmetry.space_group_name_H-M   'P 1'
#
loop_
_entity.id
_entity.type
_entity.pdbx_description
1 polymer ?
#
loop_
_entity_poly.entity_id
_entity_poly.type
_entity_poly.pdbx_seq_one_letter_code
_entity_poly.pdbx_strand_id
1 'polypeptide(L)'
;MALRCSPRLLSLLTLAGLASLSLACAVEDTPADESGETGDDADEGTDTDTDEGADEGGECSLECTATPATHESFPGCPGPDCAIAVDVQIECGGCGGFTTSGGISVAGRDGQATLVELWTEGVLMLEVEGEAVERLDVAPVFSVTEIAQDSTGAVHLVTHDGYDATYAYPDGEGYATELAIVDEDIREIFGIELDLEDRPHIYYEFHAGPNSDPQHETVRTGPGEWTSSSVTVDNTWSHHDFGLDRGGDLVRYYQSHIETEGHLMAEVAGQEVDLGMVAADYGDVTFLPLPLAKPAPAAGGALVTVVARQGDGLHLRGLAGDGVSTFDVTIPDSAAPVRDCPDHHYVAPGESCSEACHEQSAGLEYEAFDVAETSDGRLWVAWVETQYDRQYTYTLDCSENGLPDCDCYPSINSDESTARIHLAEADVETGTVGEAMTIDADAIMPMEAVQFWPGDRSFDLSAFGTTLTLGTREQTEGFESDSLHARLIHLDTAKL
;
A
#
# COMPACT_ATOMS: atom_id res chain seq x y z
N MET A 1 12.44 12.48 -48.54
CA MET A 1 13.90 12.52 -48.80
C MET A 1 14.50 11.48 -47.86
N ALA A 2 15.10 10.42 -48.43
CA ALA A 2 15.36 9.17 -47.74
C ALA A 2 16.80 9.09 -47.20
N LEU A 3 16.96 8.52 -46.00
CA LEU A 3 18.21 7.89 -45.57
C LEU A 3 17.85 6.60 -44.81
N ARG A 4 18.20 5.46 -45.42
CA ARG A 4 18.26 4.14 -44.80
C ARG A 4 19.70 3.91 -44.35
N CYS A 5 19.90 3.31 -43.18
CA CYS A 5 21.10 2.52 -42.91
C CYS A 5 20.80 1.36 -41.96
N SER A 6 21.12 0.16 -42.43
CA SER A 6 21.44 -1.05 -41.67
C SER A 6 22.68 -1.64 -42.33
N PRO A 7 23.64 -2.24 -41.60
CA PRO A 7 23.72 -3.71 -41.64
C PRO A 7 24.33 -4.43 -40.40
N ARG A 8 23.80 -5.65 -40.18
CA ARG A 8 24.39 -6.96 -39.77
C ARG A 8 25.82 -7.08 -39.17
N LEU A 9 25.87 -7.79 -38.03
CA LEU A 9 26.61 -9.03 -37.67
C LEU A 9 28.07 -9.25 -38.17
N LEU A 10 29.01 -9.35 -37.21
CA LEU A 10 30.20 -10.21 -37.30
C LEU A 10 30.76 -10.59 -35.91
N SER A 11 31.22 -11.82 -35.78
CA SER A 11 31.82 -12.47 -34.59
C SER A 11 33.34 -12.27 -34.45
N LEU A 12 33.86 -12.61 -33.24
CA LEU A 12 35.25 -13.01 -32.84
C LEU A 12 36.11 -12.00 -32.03
N LEU A 13 36.28 -12.36 -30.73
CA LEU A 13 37.51 -12.53 -29.92
C LEU A 13 38.58 -11.41 -29.75
N THR A 14 39.01 -11.32 -28.49
CA THR A 14 40.31 -10.96 -27.88
C THR A 14 40.70 -9.50 -27.55
N LEU A 15 40.83 -9.27 -26.24
CA LEU A 15 41.86 -8.56 -25.44
C LEU A 15 42.22 -7.08 -25.66
N ALA A 16 42.24 -6.39 -24.51
CA ALA A 16 43.12 -5.28 -24.07
C ALA A 16 42.69 -3.83 -24.36
N GLY A 17 42.29 -3.14 -23.28
CA GLY A 17 42.99 -1.94 -22.78
C GLY A 17 42.64 -0.57 -23.38
N LEU A 18 42.17 0.31 -22.48
CA LEU A 18 42.26 1.78 -22.48
C LEU A 18 41.47 2.56 -23.55
N ALA A 19 40.45 3.29 -23.10
CA ALA A 19 40.38 4.76 -23.14
C ALA A 19 38.91 5.20 -23.05
N SER A 20 38.54 5.83 -21.94
CA SER A 20 37.29 6.58 -21.81
C SER A 20 37.37 7.82 -22.70
N LEU A 21 36.65 7.78 -23.82
CA LEU A 21 36.35 8.94 -24.67
C LEU A 21 35.03 9.55 -24.17
N SER A 22 35.12 10.65 -23.44
CA SER A 22 33.97 11.51 -23.15
C SER A 22 33.62 12.30 -24.41
N LEU A 23 32.51 11.96 -25.07
CA LEU A 23 31.89 12.79 -26.09
C LEU A 23 31.01 13.83 -25.39
N ALA A 24 31.46 15.08 -25.37
CA ALA A 24 30.62 16.22 -25.02
C ALA A 24 29.79 16.60 -26.25
N CYS A 25 28.47 16.44 -26.18
CA CYS A 25 27.54 17.04 -27.13
C CYS A 25 27.11 18.40 -26.58
N ALA A 26 27.46 19.46 -27.32
CA ALA A 26 26.93 20.79 -27.11
C ALA A 26 25.54 20.89 -27.76
N VAL A 27 24.56 21.39 -27.01
CA VAL A 27 23.23 21.74 -27.53
C VAL A 27 23.35 23.14 -28.16
N GLU A 28 23.00 23.24 -29.44
CA GLU A 28 22.86 24.53 -30.15
C GLU A 28 21.45 25.09 -29.89
N ASP A 29 21.40 26.29 -29.29
CA ASP A 29 20.20 27.11 -29.16
C ASP A 29 19.62 27.49 -30.53
N THR A 30 18.30 27.37 -30.68
CA THR A 30 17.57 27.92 -31.83
C THR A 30 16.65 29.05 -31.33
N PRO A 31 16.59 30.22 -32.01
CA PRO A 31 15.84 31.37 -31.53
C PRO A 31 14.33 31.25 -31.79
N ALA A 32 13.54 31.70 -30.82
CA ALA A 32 12.10 31.92 -30.95
C ALA A 32 11.81 33.17 -31.78
N ASP A 33 10.91 33.01 -32.75
CA ASP A 33 10.41 34.05 -33.64
C ASP A 33 9.27 34.83 -33.00
N GLU A 34 9.31 36.15 -33.16
CA GLU A 34 8.31 37.13 -32.73
C GLU A 34 7.13 37.21 -33.72
N SER A 35 5.90 37.16 -33.19
CA SER A 35 4.74 37.95 -33.65
C SER A 35 3.60 37.69 -32.65
N GLY A 36 3.01 38.64 -31.93
CA GLY A 36 2.72 40.03 -32.27
C GLY A 36 1.24 40.15 -32.60
N GLU A 37 0.37 40.36 -31.61
CA GLU A 37 -0.92 41.01 -31.82
C GLU A 37 -1.43 41.68 -30.53
N THR A 38 -1.68 42.98 -30.68
CA THR A 38 -2.16 43.94 -29.67
C THR A 38 -3.68 43.94 -29.62
N GLY A 39 -4.25 43.90 -28.41
CA GLY A 39 -5.66 44.19 -28.16
C GLY A 39 -5.82 44.90 -26.82
N ASP A 40 -5.82 46.23 -26.87
CA ASP A 40 -6.26 47.12 -25.80
C ASP A 40 -7.76 46.90 -25.56
N ASP A 41 -8.17 46.74 -24.30
CA ASP A 41 -9.36 47.41 -23.77
C ASP A 41 -9.27 47.48 -22.24
N ALA A 42 -9.32 48.72 -21.75
CA ALA A 42 -9.29 49.11 -20.36
C ALA A 42 -10.67 48.95 -19.72
N ASP A 43 -10.72 48.48 -18.48
CA ASP A 43 -11.75 48.95 -17.56
C ASP A 43 -11.17 49.10 -16.14
N GLU A 44 -11.33 50.31 -15.62
CA GLU A 44 -10.85 50.78 -14.32
C GLU A 44 -11.85 50.36 -13.24
N GLY A 45 -11.44 49.43 -12.37
CA GLY A 45 -12.16 49.07 -11.14
C GLY A 45 -11.24 49.19 -9.94
N THR A 46 -11.25 50.36 -9.30
CA THR A 46 -10.59 50.61 -8.02
C THR A 46 -11.41 50.01 -6.89
N ASP A 47 -11.04 48.82 -6.41
CA ASP A 47 -11.45 48.32 -5.10
C ASP A 47 -10.24 48.30 -4.18
N THR A 48 -10.47 48.84 -3.00
CA THR A 48 -9.51 49.21 -1.98
C THR A 48 -8.87 47.99 -1.34
N ASP A 49 -7.54 47.89 -1.46
CA ASP A 49 -6.66 47.02 -0.68
C ASP A 49 -6.86 47.31 0.82
N THR A 50 -7.74 46.55 1.47
CA THR A 50 -7.62 46.28 2.90
C THR A 50 -6.51 45.25 3.06
N ASP A 51 -5.34 45.78 3.38
CA ASP A 51 -4.15 45.11 3.91
C ASP A 51 -4.55 44.39 5.23
N GLU A 52 -5.29 43.29 5.10
CA GLU A 52 -5.44 42.30 6.16
C GLU A 52 -4.08 41.64 6.29
N GLY A 53 -3.38 41.98 7.37
CA GLY A 53 -2.04 41.48 7.65
C GLY A 53 -2.02 39.98 7.45
N ALA A 54 -1.17 39.53 6.53
CA ALA A 54 -0.67 38.18 6.54
C ALA A 54 -0.06 37.96 7.93
N ASP A 55 -0.88 37.43 8.85
CA ASP A 55 -0.40 36.84 10.08
C ASP A 55 0.72 35.91 9.64
N GLU A 56 1.95 36.24 10.06
CA GLU A 56 3.14 35.45 9.80
C GLU A 56 2.79 34.02 10.18
N GLY A 57 2.54 33.19 9.16
CA GLY A 57 2.02 31.84 9.33
C GLY A 57 2.94 31.13 10.29
N GLY A 58 2.45 30.91 11.52
CA GLY A 58 3.19 30.16 12.51
C GLY A 58 3.50 28.82 11.88
N GLU A 59 4.78 28.55 11.62
CA GLU A 59 5.24 27.27 11.11
C GLU A 59 4.64 26.19 12.00
N CYS A 60 3.67 25.45 11.46
CA CYS A 60 3.04 24.42 12.23
C CYS A 60 4.04 23.26 12.33
N SER A 61 4.59 23.05 13.53
CA SER A 61 5.53 21.97 13.78
C SER A 61 4.76 20.69 14.07
N LEU A 62 5.01 19.64 13.28
CA LEU A 62 4.61 18.28 13.59
C LEU A 62 5.55 17.71 14.66
N GLU A 63 5.00 17.29 15.80
CA GLU A 63 5.75 16.62 16.86
C GLU A 63 5.15 15.24 17.11
N CYS A 64 5.97 14.19 16.99
CA CYS A 64 5.57 12.82 17.25
C CYS A 64 6.23 12.29 18.52
N THR A 65 5.50 11.47 19.27
CA THR A 65 5.98 10.77 20.46
C THR A 65 5.65 9.30 20.36
N ALA A 66 6.65 8.42 20.58
CA ALA A 66 6.40 7.02 20.88
C ALA A 66 6.28 6.83 22.39
N THR A 67 5.29 6.03 22.79
CA THR A 67 5.15 5.52 24.13
C THR A 67 5.16 4.00 24.08
N PRO A 68 5.88 3.31 24.99
CA PRO A 68 5.80 1.86 25.08
C PRO A 68 4.36 1.41 25.29
N ALA A 69 3.87 0.57 24.40
CA ALA A 69 2.63 -0.14 24.64
C ALA A 69 2.91 -1.29 25.64
N THR A 70 1.98 -1.51 26.57
CA THR A 70 2.15 -2.52 27.60
C THR A 70 1.91 -3.92 27.02
N HIS A 71 2.98 -4.60 26.66
CA HIS A 71 2.94 -6.00 26.23
C HIS A 71 3.16 -7.01 27.38
N GLU A 72 3.42 -6.53 28.61
CA GLU A 72 3.67 -7.37 29.78
C GLU A 72 2.47 -8.24 30.19
N SER A 73 1.26 -7.90 29.75
CA SER A 73 0.04 -8.68 29.97
C SER A 73 -0.10 -9.88 29.03
N PHE A 74 0.70 -9.99 27.95
CA PHE A 74 0.51 -11.05 26.97
C PHE A 74 0.91 -12.43 27.53
N PRO A 75 0.00 -13.41 27.49
CA PRO A 75 0.33 -14.79 27.81
C PRO A 75 1.42 -15.31 26.85
N GLY A 76 2.62 -15.56 27.35
CA GLY A 76 3.73 -16.11 26.55
C GLY A 76 4.89 -15.14 26.30
N CYS A 77 4.74 -13.86 26.61
CA CYS A 77 5.81 -12.85 26.47
C CYS A 77 6.40 -12.28 27.78
N PRO A 78 6.50 -13.01 28.92
CA PRO A 78 7.09 -12.41 30.12
C PRO A 78 8.63 -12.37 30.02
N GLY A 79 9.20 -11.18 29.92
CA GLY A 79 10.63 -10.92 30.13
C GLY A 79 11.51 -11.08 28.88
N PRO A 80 12.81 -11.41 29.02
CA PRO A 80 13.80 -11.27 27.95
C PRO A 80 13.63 -12.27 26.78
N ASP A 81 12.86 -13.33 27.00
CA ASP A 81 12.57 -14.36 25.99
C ASP A 81 11.34 -13.99 25.13
N CYS A 82 10.74 -12.82 25.35
CA CYS A 82 9.64 -12.30 24.55
C CYS A 82 10.05 -12.13 23.07
N ALA A 83 9.17 -12.57 22.17
CA ALA A 83 9.32 -12.40 20.73
C ALA A 83 9.18 -10.93 20.30
N ILE A 84 8.33 -10.17 20.99
CA ILE A 84 8.17 -8.73 20.78
C ILE A 84 9.41 -8.01 21.29
N ALA A 85 10.16 -7.39 20.38
CA ALA A 85 11.34 -6.58 20.67
C ALA A 85 11.00 -5.09 20.82
N VAL A 86 10.01 -4.61 20.05
CA VAL A 86 9.48 -3.24 20.11
C VAL A 86 7.96 -3.35 20.05
N ASP A 87 7.27 -2.60 20.92
CA ASP A 87 5.82 -2.38 20.86
C ASP A 87 5.57 -0.95 21.34
N VAL A 88 5.31 -0.06 20.39
CA VAL A 88 5.12 1.36 20.68
C VAL A 88 3.86 1.90 20.04
N GLN A 89 3.19 2.77 20.79
CA GLN A 89 2.12 3.63 20.31
C GLN A 89 2.72 4.98 19.95
N ILE A 90 2.47 5.43 18.73
CA ILE A 90 2.99 6.66 18.15
C ILE A 90 1.83 7.64 18.00
N GLU A 91 1.94 8.75 18.70
CA GLU A 91 1.00 9.88 18.63
C GLU A 91 1.73 11.06 18.00
N CYS A 92 1.10 11.72 17.02
CA CYS A 92 1.64 12.90 16.37
C CYS A 92 0.68 14.07 16.55
N GLY A 93 1.15 15.16 17.15
CA GLY A 93 0.39 16.39 17.36
C GLY A 93 0.84 17.53 16.45
N GLY A 94 -0.03 18.52 16.26
CA GLY A 94 0.21 19.67 15.39
C GLY A 94 -0.61 19.62 14.09
N CYS A 95 -0.31 20.49 13.13
CA CYS A 95 -0.91 20.43 11.80
C CYS A 95 -0.20 19.32 11.03
N GLY A 96 -0.86 18.19 10.87
CA GLY A 96 -0.28 17.02 10.21
C GLY A 96 -0.08 15.77 11.06
N GLY A 97 -0.75 15.69 12.21
CA GLY A 97 -0.90 14.40 12.91
C GLY A 97 -1.64 13.37 12.04
N PHE A 98 -1.78 12.15 12.56
CA PHE A 98 -2.51 11.07 11.88
C PHE A 98 -3.88 11.58 11.43
N THR A 99 -4.14 11.59 10.11
CA THR A 99 -5.40 12.13 9.56
C THR A 99 -6.38 11.00 9.26
N THR A 100 -7.67 11.29 9.11
CA THR A 100 -8.62 10.23 8.72
C THR A 100 -8.41 9.72 7.29
N SER A 101 -7.56 10.37 6.51
CA SER A 101 -7.12 9.97 5.17
C SER A 101 -5.68 9.43 5.24
N GLY A 102 -5.39 8.30 4.60
CA GLY A 102 -4.02 7.77 4.54
C GLY A 102 -3.88 6.31 4.99
N GLY A 103 -3.01 5.59 4.29
CA GLY A 103 -2.52 4.29 4.69
C GLY A 103 -1.35 4.35 5.69
N ILE A 104 -1.14 3.24 6.40
CA ILE A 104 0.10 2.92 7.10
C ILE A 104 0.90 1.90 6.29
N SER A 105 2.21 2.11 6.24
CA SER A 105 3.15 1.14 5.70
C SER A 105 4.32 1.01 6.67
N VAL A 106 4.86 -0.19 6.82
CA VAL A 106 5.94 -0.51 7.73
C VAL A 106 7.03 -1.30 7.04
N ALA A 107 8.25 -1.02 7.43
CA ALA A 107 9.40 -1.84 7.16
C ALA A 107 10.19 -1.98 8.44
N GLY A 108 10.98 -3.03 8.61
CA GLY A 108 11.89 -3.08 9.76
C GLY A 108 13.14 -3.86 9.48
N ARG A 109 14.13 -3.66 10.33
CA ARG A 109 15.41 -4.36 10.33
C ARG A 109 15.89 -4.47 11.78
N ASP A 110 16.98 -5.19 12.03
CA ASP A 110 17.49 -5.51 13.38
C ASP A 110 17.36 -4.36 14.42
N GLY A 111 16.27 -4.39 15.22
CA GLY A 111 16.01 -3.43 16.31
C GLY A 111 15.48 -2.06 15.89
N GLN A 112 15.17 -1.86 14.62
CA GLN A 112 14.68 -0.61 14.05
C GLN A 112 13.47 -0.88 13.16
N ALA A 113 12.44 -0.06 13.28
CA ALA A 113 11.28 -0.12 12.42
C ALA A 113 11.02 1.26 11.81
N THR A 114 10.62 1.27 10.55
CA THR A 114 10.19 2.45 9.84
C THR A 114 8.69 2.38 9.69
N LEU A 115 8.02 3.44 10.11
CA LEU A 115 6.62 3.67 9.82
C LEU A 115 6.52 4.77 8.77
N VAL A 116 5.72 4.52 7.74
CA VAL A 116 5.37 5.49 6.71
C VAL A 116 3.87 5.68 6.77
N GLU A 117 3.44 6.89 7.07
CA GLU A 117 2.05 7.29 6.96
C GLU A 117 1.86 8.23 5.77
N LEU A 118 0.76 7.99 5.07
CA LEU A 118 0.29 8.83 4.00
C LEU A 118 -0.68 9.91 4.48
N TRP A 119 -0.57 11.09 3.90
CA TRP A 119 -1.48 12.19 4.16
C TRP A 119 -1.62 13.05 2.90
N THR A 120 -2.73 13.77 2.79
CA THR A 120 -3.05 14.58 1.60
C THR A 120 -2.02 15.68 1.33
N GLU A 121 -1.19 16.02 2.32
CA GLU A 121 -0.20 17.09 2.25
C GLU A 121 1.25 16.59 2.18
N GLY A 122 1.50 15.27 2.19
CA GLY A 122 2.86 14.75 2.06
C GLY A 122 3.05 13.25 2.35
N VAL A 123 4.25 12.92 2.84
CA VAL A 123 4.58 11.63 3.46
C VAL A 123 5.14 11.89 4.86
N LEU A 124 4.65 11.19 5.87
CA LEU A 124 5.24 11.16 7.20
C LEU A 124 6.04 9.87 7.36
N MET A 125 7.35 9.99 7.36
CA MET A 125 8.25 8.86 7.56
C MET A 125 8.90 8.97 8.94
N LEU A 126 8.73 7.93 9.75
CA LEU A 126 9.22 7.84 11.11
C LEU A 126 10.14 6.63 11.24
N GLU A 127 11.35 6.85 11.70
CA GLU A 127 12.27 5.81 12.13
C GLU A 127 12.15 5.62 13.63
N VAL A 128 11.98 4.37 14.07
CA VAL A 128 11.68 4.00 15.44
C VAL A 128 12.72 3.01 15.95
N GLU A 129 13.44 3.38 17.00
CA GLU A 129 14.42 2.53 17.68
C GLU A 129 14.12 2.50 19.19
N GLY A 130 13.45 1.44 19.64
CA GLY A 130 12.90 1.38 21.00
C GLY A 130 11.85 2.46 21.22
N GLU A 131 12.12 3.42 22.11
CA GLU A 131 11.24 4.57 22.39
C GLU A 131 11.61 5.82 21.60
N ALA A 132 12.73 5.80 20.87
CA ALA A 132 13.15 6.93 20.07
C ALA A 132 12.37 6.95 18.75
N VAL A 133 11.79 8.10 18.42
CA VAL A 133 11.16 8.38 17.13
C VAL A 133 11.91 9.53 16.48
N GLU A 134 12.38 9.30 15.27
CA GLU A 134 12.99 10.31 14.42
C GLU A 134 12.17 10.47 13.15
N ARG A 135 11.81 11.71 12.83
CA ARG A 135 11.20 12.02 11.53
C ARG A 135 12.30 12.02 10.48
N LEU A 136 12.09 11.24 9.42
CA LEU A 136 12.93 11.25 8.24
C LEU A 136 12.37 12.27 7.25
N ASP A 137 13.18 13.29 6.94
CA ASP A 137 12.81 14.30 5.95
C ASP A 137 12.98 13.73 4.54
N VAL A 138 11.88 13.24 4.00
CA VAL A 138 11.72 13.00 2.56
C VAL A 138 11.27 14.32 1.93
N ALA A 139 11.78 14.65 0.74
CA ALA A 139 11.32 15.83 0.01
C ALA A 139 9.78 15.86 -0.05
N PRO A 140 9.13 17.04 -0.05
CA PRO A 140 7.68 17.08 -0.13
C PRO A 140 7.21 16.40 -1.42
N VAL A 141 6.42 15.34 -1.27
CA VAL A 141 5.84 14.60 -2.37
C VAL A 141 4.35 14.44 -2.11
N PHE A 142 3.56 14.71 -3.15
CA PHE A 142 2.10 14.68 -3.09
C PHE A 142 1.63 13.27 -3.45
N SER A 143 0.61 12.80 -2.73
CA SER A 143 -0.23 11.60 -2.97
C SER A 143 0.44 10.23 -3.15
N VAL A 144 -0.28 9.20 -2.67
CA VAL A 144 -0.07 7.73 -2.66
C VAL A 144 1.39 7.27 -2.65
N THR A 145 1.76 6.61 -1.55
CA THR A 145 3.13 6.12 -1.32
C THR A 145 3.12 4.63 -1.11
N GLU A 146 3.63 3.94 -2.10
CA GLU A 146 4.02 2.55 -1.95
C GLU A 146 5.46 2.50 -1.47
N ILE A 147 5.77 1.54 -0.60
CA ILE A 147 7.11 1.35 -0.07
C ILE A 147 7.65 -0.03 -0.42
N ALA A 148 8.96 -0.11 -0.58
CA ALA A 148 9.69 -1.36 -0.68
C ALA A 148 10.93 -1.31 0.20
N GLN A 149 11.45 -2.48 0.57
CA GLN A 149 12.66 -2.58 1.37
C GLN A 149 13.81 -3.21 0.57
N ASP A 150 15.01 -2.64 0.67
CA ASP A 150 16.20 -3.19 0.02
C ASP A 150 16.85 -4.30 0.87
N SER A 151 17.89 -4.94 0.34
CA SER A 151 18.64 -5.99 1.03
C SER A 151 19.39 -5.51 2.29
N THR A 152 19.50 -4.21 2.52
CA THR A 152 20.08 -3.59 3.72
C THR A 152 19.02 -3.21 4.77
N GLY A 153 17.75 -3.41 4.44
CA GLY A 153 16.62 -3.04 5.27
C GLY A 153 16.23 -1.57 5.13
N ALA A 154 16.83 -0.83 4.20
CA ALA A 154 16.51 0.55 3.97
C ALA A 154 15.23 0.67 3.12
N VAL A 155 14.44 1.70 3.41
CA VAL A 155 13.12 1.89 2.79
C VAL A 155 13.26 2.74 1.54
N HIS A 156 12.58 2.30 0.50
CA HIS A 156 12.42 2.97 -0.76
C HIS A 156 10.95 3.29 -0.92
N LEU A 157 10.64 4.39 -1.59
CA LEU A 157 9.27 4.83 -1.74
C LEU A 157 9.04 5.42 -3.13
N VAL A 158 7.85 5.21 -3.66
CA VAL A 158 7.36 5.90 -4.84
C VAL A 158 6.16 6.72 -4.44
N THR A 159 6.04 7.92 -5.01
CA THR A 159 4.94 8.86 -4.78
C THR A 159 4.45 9.38 -6.12
N HIS A 160 3.22 9.89 -6.21
CA HIS A 160 2.78 10.55 -7.44
C HIS A 160 1.87 11.74 -7.21
N ASP A 161 2.12 12.85 -7.90
CA ASP A 161 1.35 14.09 -7.74
C ASP A 161 0.13 14.18 -8.70
N GLY A 162 -0.32 13.04 -9.20
CA GLY A 162 -1.35 12.92 -10.24
C GLY A 162 -0.83 13.04 -11.67
N TYR A 163 0.42 13.43 -11.87
CA TYR A 163 1.06 13.50 -13.18
C TYR A 163 2.39 12.73 -13.17
N ASP A 164 3.25 13.02 -12.21
CA ASP A 164 4.60 12.52 -12.18
C ASP A 164 4.77 11.55 -11.03
N ALA A 165 5.49 10.44 -11.26
CA ALA A 165 5.89 9.54 -10.19
C ALA A 165 7.33 9.83 -9.75
N THR A 166 7.50 10.19 -8.48
CA THR A 166 8.81 10.43 -7.87
C THR A 166 9.22 9.24 -7.02
N TYR A 167 10.41 8.72 -7.28
CA TYR A 167 11.04 7.67 -6.51
C TYR A 167 12.04 8.29 -5.53
N ALA A 168 11.88 8.00 -4.23
CA ALA A 168 12.85 8.38 -3.21
C ALA A 168 13.56 7.15 -2.64
N TYR A 169 14.86 7.29 -2.41
CA TYR A 169 15.73 6.22 -1.98
C TYR A 169 16.84 6.74 -1.06
N PRO A 170 17.35 5.91 -0.14
CA PRO A 170 18.42 6.27 0.78
C PRO A 170 19.71 6.53 0.02
N ASP A 171 20.39 7.65 0.31
CA ASP A 171 21.68 8.02 -0.31
C ASP A 171 22.86 8.04 0.68
N GLY A 172 22.60 7.70 1.94
CA GLY A 172 23.56 7.65 3.04
C GLY A 172 23.67 8.92 3.88
N GLU A 173 23.15 10.06 3.41
CA GLU A 173 23.01 11.30 4.20
C GLU A 173 21.54 11.67 4.45
N GLY A 174 20.62 11.06 3.70
CA GLY A 174 19.18 11.16 3.86
C GLY A 174 18.49 10.41 2.72
N TYR A 175 17.52 11.07 2.10
CA TYR A 175 16.82 10.57 0.91
C TYR A 175 17.16 11.42 -0.31
N ALA A 176 17.58 10.75 -1.38
CA ALA A 176 17.62 11.33 -2.71
C ALA A 176 16.29 11.02 -3.42
N THR A 177 15.89 11.91 -4.32
CA THR A 177 14.71 11.74 -5.17
C THR A 177 15.10 11.78 -6.63
N GLU A 178 14.43 10.97 -7.45
CA GLU A 178 14.50 11.06 -8.89
C GLU A 178 13.11 10.84 -9.50
N LEU A 179 12.89 11.45 -10.65
CA LEU A 179 11.65 11.31 -11.41
C LEU A 179 11.68 9.95 -12.14
N ALA A 180 10.77 9.06 -11.76
CA ALA A 180 10.72 7.69 -12.25
C ALA A 180 9.82 7.55 -13.48
N ILE A 181 8.74 8.31 -13.52
CA ILE A 181 7.77 8.33 -14.61
C ILE A 181 7.45 9.79 -14.92
N VAL A 182 7.54 10.15 -16.21
CA VAL A 182 7.21 11.48 -16.72
C VAL A 182 6.12 11.31 -17.76
N ASP A 183 4.86 11.40 -17.36
CA ASP A 183 3.75 11.19 -18.27
C ASP A 183 2.46 11.79 -17.70
N GLU A 184 1.76 12.58 -18.51
CA GLU A 184 0.74 13.53 -18.05
C GLU A 184 -0.59 12.89 -17.58
N ASP A 185 -0.69 11.57 -17.57
CA ASP A 185 -1.94 10.85 -17.33
C ASP A 185 -1.77 9.60 -16.43
N ILE A 186 -0.83 9.61 -15.45
CA ILE A 186 -0.79 8.55 -14.43
C ILE A 186 -2.08 8.59 -13.62
N ARG A 187 -2.85 7.49 -13.70
CA ARG A 187 -4.10 7.35 -12.95
C ARG A 187 -3.83 6.82 -11.55
N GLU A 188 -2.98 5.82 -11.45
CA GLU A 188 -2.78 5.06 -10.22
C GLU A 188 -1.39 4.41 -10.22
N ILE A 189 -0.77 4.33 -9.04
CA ILE A 189 0.38 3.47 -8.77
C ILE A 189 -0.14 2.29 -7.95
N PHE A 190 0.11 1.08 -8.43
CA PHE A 190 -0.31 -0.15 -7.75
C PHE A 190 0.70 -0.64 -6.73
N GLY A 191 1.98 -0.33 -6.93
CA GLY A 191 3.03 -0.91 -6.09
C GLY A 191 4.43 -0.49 -6.49
N ILE A 192 5.35 -0.70 -5.55
CA ILE A 192 6.79 -0.75 -5.79
C ILE A 192 7.34 -2.04 -5.21
N GLU A 193 8.20 -2.71 -5.95
CA GLU A 193 9.00 -3.84 -5.44
C GLU A 193 10.47 -3.67 -5.79
N LEU A 194 11.33 -4.26 -4.97
CA LEU A 194 12.78 -4.29 -5.22
C LEU A 194 13.19 -5.71 -5.55
N ASP A 195 13.77 -5.93 -6.73
CA ASP A 195 14.24 -7.24 -7.14
C ASP A 195 15.44 -7.73 -6.30
N LEU A 196 15.97 -8.92 -6.57
CA LEU A 196 17.10 -9.50 -5.85
C LEU A 196 18.41 -8.68 -5.92
N GLU A 197 18.50 -7.73 -6.85
CA GLU A 197 19.62 -6.81 -7.04
C GLU A 197 19.31 -5.40 -6.50
N ASP A 198 18.20 -5.25 -5.76
CA ASP A 198 17.64 -4.00 -5.23
C ASP A 198 17.35 -2.95 -6.32
N ARG A 199 16.96 -3.41 -7.51
CA ARG A 199 16.44 -2.54 -8.56
C ARG A 199 14.93 -2.35 -8.34
N PRO A 200 14.43 -1.10 -8.32
CA PRO A 200 13.00 -0.85 -8.18
C PRO A 200 12.24 -1.15 -9.46
N HIS A 201 11.12 -1.82 -9.27
CA HIS A 201 10.04 -2.03 -10.22
C HIS A 201 8.83 -1.26 -9.70
N ILE A 202 8.30 -0.34 -10.51
CA ILE A 202 7.10 0.45 -10.17
C ILE A 202 6.00 0.04 -11.13
N TYR A 203 4.84 -0.31 -10.58
CA TYR A 203 3.66 -0.76 -11.32
C TYR A 203 2.60 0.32 -11.28
N TYR A 204 2.01 0.63 -12.43
CA TYR A 204 1.13 1.77 -12.54
C TYR A 204 0.21 1.69 -13.75
N GLU A 205 -0.85 2.51 -13.73
CA GLU A 205 -1.86 2.60 -14.77
C GLU A 205 -1.93 4.00 -15.38
N PHE A 206 -2.10 4.05 -16.69
CA PHE A 206 -2.31 5.29 -17.43
C PHE A 206 -3.76 5.47 -17.83
N HIS A 207 -4.24 6.71 -17.79
CA HIS A 207 -5.48 7.07 -18.43
C HIS A 207 -5.31 7.26 -19.94
N ALA A 208 -5.33 6.17 -20.73
CA ALA A 208 -5.23 6.26 -22.19
C ALA A 208 -6.56 6.59 -22.89
N GLY A 209 -7.61 6.93 -22.14
CA GLY A 209 -8.92 7.37 -22.61
C GLY A 209 -10.08 6.49 -22.13
N PRO A 210 -11.30 6.66 -22.68
CA PRO A 210 -12.54 6.22 -22.04
C PRO A 210 -12.78 4.70 -21.98
N ASN A 211 -11.91 3.86 -22.56
CA ASN A 211 -12.13 2.40 -22.64
C ASN A 211 -10.86 1.56 -22.51
N SER A 212 -9.74 2.13 -22.10
CA SER A 212 -8.53 1.36 -21.85
C SER A 212 -7.59 2.17 -20.98
N ASP A 213 -7.30 1.63 -19.81
CA ASP A 213 -6.25 2.11 -18.97
C ASP A 213 -5.14 1.03 -19.04
N PRO A 214 -4.11 1.22 -19.90
CA PRO A 214 -3.05 0.24 -20.02
C PRO A 214 -2.22 0.25 -18.75
N GLN A 215 -1.79 -0.95 -18.35
CA GLN A 215 -0.93 -1.14 -17.18
C GLN A 215 0.52 -1.20 -17.63
N HIS A 216 1.40 -0.68 -16.81
CA HIS A 216 2.80 -0.49 -17.12
C HIS A 216 3.68 -0.90 -15.94
N GLU A 217 4.88 -1.32 -16.28
CA GLU A 217 5.98 -1.51 -15.35
C GLU A 217 7.10 -0.57 -15.78
N THR A 218 7.70 0.16 -14.84
CA THR A 218 8.96 0.86 -15.05
C THR A 218 10.03 0.29 -14.14
N VAL A 219 11.19 -0.01 -14.72
CA VAL A 219 12.33 -0.59 -14.01
C VAL A 219 13.51 0.34 -14.10
N ARG A 220 14.16 0.62 -12.96
CA ARG A 220 15.38 1.43 -12.93
C ARG A 220 16.56 0.62 -13.45
N THR A 221 17.11 1.06 -14.58
CA THR A 221 18.28 0.43 -15.21
C THR A 221 19.61 1.10 -14.84
N GLY A 222 19.55 2.29 -14.25
CA GLY A 222 20.69 3.05 -13.76
C GLY A 222 20.23 4.31 -13.00
N PRO A 223 21.15 5.07 -12.37
CA PRO A 223 20.79 6.31 -11.70
C PRO A 223 20.11 7.30 -12.66
N GLY A 224 18.85 7.66 -12.38
CA GLY A 224 18.01 8.49 -13.26
C GLY A 224 17.65 7.86 -14.61
N GLU A 225 17.93 6.57 -14.83
CA GLU A 225 17.63 5.86 -16.08
C GLU A 225 16.55 4.80 -15.82
N TRP A 226 15.40 4.98 -16.45
CA TRP A 226 14.21 4.13 -16.30
C TRP A 226 13.80 3.51 -17.65
N THR A 227 13.38 2.26 -17.62
CA THR A 227 12.85 1.54 -18.79
C THR A 227 11.43 1.11 -18.50
N SER A 228 10.48 1.64 -19.26
CA SER A 228 9.06 1.27 -19.16
C SER A 228 8.67 0.22 -20.19
N SER A 229 7.80 -0.71 -19.78
CA SER A 229 7.13 -1.66 -20.66
C SER A 229 5.63 -1.67 -20.38
N SER A 230 4.83 -1.78 -21.45
CA SER A 230 3.38 -2.02 -21.31
C SER A 230 3.15 -3.47 -20.92
N VAL A 231 2.32 -3.69 -19.91
CA VAL A 231 1.77 -4.99 -19.58
C VAL A 231 0.43 -5.12 -20.32
N THR A 232 0.34 -6.07 -21.26
CA THR A 232 -0.88 -6.22 -22.04
C THR A 232 -1.95 -6.88 -21.20
N VAL A 233 -3.07 -6.19 -21.02
CA VAL A 233 -4.23 -6.68 -20.27
C VAL A 233 -5.37 -6.95 -21.25
N ASP A 234 -5.80 -8.20 -21.36
CA ASP A 234 -6.89 -8.59 -22.26
C ASP A 234 -8.29 -8.22 -21.70
N ASN A 235 -8.38 -7.76 -20.44
CA ASN A 235 -9.62 -7.41 -19.73
C ASN A 235 -9.51 -6.09 -18.91
N THR A 236 -10.22 -5.05 -19.35
CA THR A 236 -10.18 -3.72 -18.71
C THR A 236 -11.04 -3.58 -17.44
N TRP A 237 -11.55 -4.67 -16.87
CA TRP A 237 -12.54 -4.64 -15.78
C TRP A 237 -12.19 -5.50 -14.57
N SER A 238 -11.05 -6.20 -14.59
CA SER A 238 -10.59 -6.93 -13.42
C SER A 238 -9.66 -6.04 -12.60
N HIS A 239 -9.73 -6.15 -11.28
CA HIS A 239 -8.65 -5.71 -10.41
C HIS A 239 -7.38 -6.45 -10.82
N HIS A 240 -6.28 -5.73 -10.99
CA HIS A 240 -4.96 -6.31 -11.25
C HIS A 240 -4.01 -5.86 -10.17
N ASP A 241 -3.10 -6.76 -9.82
CA ASP A 241 -1.97 -6.44 -8.97
C ASP A 241 -0.72 -7.08 -9.56
N PHE A 242 0.44 -6.63 -9.09
CA PHE A 242 1.74 -6.98 -9.61
C PHE A 242 2.68 -7.32 -8.47
N GLY A 243 3.61 -8.22 -8.75
CA GLY A 243 4.74 -8.42 -7.86
C GLY A 243 5.83 -9.21 -8.54
N LEU A 244 6.84 -9.59 -7.77
CA LEU A 244 7.94 -10.41 -8.24
C LEU A 244 7.85 -11.82 -7.65
N ASP A 245 8.12 -12.83 -8.48
CA ASP A 245 8.37 -14.16 -7.95
C ASP A 245 9.74 -14.23 -7.26
N ARG A 246 10.04 -15.37 -6.64
CA ARG A 246 11.33 -15.54 -5.96
C ARG A 246 12.56 -15.52 -6.86
N GLY A 247 12.37 -15.66 -8.18
CA GLY A 247 13.41 -15.47 -9.18
C GLY A 247 13.65 -13.99 -9.53
N GLY A 248 12.75 -13.09 -9.11
CA GLY A 248 12.70 -11.70 -9.54
C GLY A 248 12.01 -11.54 -10.89
N ASP A 249 11.28 -12.55 -11.37
CA ASP A 249 10.48 -12.43 -12.59
C ASP A 249 9.11 -11.82 -12.24
N LEU A 250 8.60 -10.97 -13.14
CA LEU A 250 7.28 -10.34 -12.98
C LEU A 250 6.16 -11.38 -12.90
N VAL A 251 5.30 -11.21 -11.90
CA VAL A 251 4.05 -11.92 -11.72
C VAL A 251 2.90 -10.91 -11.80
N ARG A 252 1.91 -11.21 -12.63
CA ARG A 252 0.66 -10.44 -12.67
C ARG A 252 -0.45 -11.25 -12.02
N TYR A 253 -1.21 -10.62 -11.14
CA TYR A 253 -2.38 -11.20 -10.48
C TYR A 253 -3.64 -10.51 -10.98
N TYR A 254 -4.68 -11.27 -11.29
CA TYR A 254 -5.93 -10.69 -11.79
C TYR A 254 -7.11 -11.63 -11.61
N GLN A 255 -8.30 -11.05 -11.52
CA GLN A 255 -9.52 -11.84 -11.57
C GLN A 255 -9.91 -12.14 -13.02
N SER A 256 -10.14 -13.42 -13.34
CA SER A 256 -10.71 -13.84 -14.61
C SER A 256 -12.04 -14.55 -14.40
N HIS A 257 -12.84 -14.67 -15.45
CA HIS A 257 -14.08 -15.44 -15.42
C HIS A 257 -13.91 -16.69 -16.26
N ILE A 258 -13.91 -17.84 -15.60
CA ILE A 258 -13.94 -19.14 -16.25
C ILE A 258 -15.40 -19.60 -16.22
N GLU A 259 -16.04 -19.57 -17.40
CA GLU A 259 -17.48 -19.79 -17.57
C GLU A 259 -18.34 -18.74 -16.87
N THR A 260 -18.72 -18.96 -15.61
CA THR A 260 -19.55 -18.07 -14.77
C THR A 260 -18.97 -17.85 -13.39
N GLU A 261 -17.84 -18.45 -13.09
CA GLU A 261 -17.18 -18.38 -11.79
C GLU A 261 -16.01 -17.40 -11.89
N GLY A 262 -15.82 -16.58 -10.85
CA GLY A 262 -14.63 -15.75 -10.70
C GLY A 262 -13.46 -16.63 -10.28
N HIS A 263 -12.29 -16.42 -10.89
CA HIS A 263 -11.06 -17.11 -10.57
C HIS A 263 -9.94 -16.10 -10.35
N LEU A 264 -9.10 -16.35 -9.35
CA LEU A 264 -7.85 -15.64 -9.18
C LEU A 264 -6.81 -16.28 -10.09
N MET A 265 -6.23 -15.49 -10.97
CA MET A 265 -5.22 -15.92 -11.92
C MET A 265 -3.88 -15.29 -11.56
N ALA A 266 -2.80 -16.02 -11.83
CA ALA A 266 -1.46 -15.46 -11.88
C ALA A 266 -0.84 -15.71 -13.27
N GLU A 267 -0.21 -14.71 -13.87
CA GLU A 267 0.66 -14.88 -15.04
C GLU A 267 2.12 -14.88 -14.59
N VAL A 268 2.78 -16.04 -14.70
CA VAL A 268 4.18 -16.23 -14.33
C VAL A 268 4.98 -16.53 -15.58
N ALA A 269 5.97 -15.69 -15.90
CA ALA A 269 6.78 -15.81 -17.12
C ALA A 269 5.95 -15.97 -18.42
N GLY A 270 4.81 -15.27 -18.50
CA GLY A 270 3.89 -15.33 -19.63
C GLY A 270 2.97 -16.54 -19.68
N GLN A 271 2.91 -17.35 -18.60
CA GLN A 271 1.99 -18.48 -18.47
C GLN A 271 0.92 -18.17 -17.44
N GLU A 272 -0.34 -18.20 -17.87
CA GLU A 272 -1.49 -18.08 -16.97
C GLU A 272 -1.66 -19.35 -16.13
N VAL A 273 -1.88 -19.17 -14.84
CA VAL A 273 -2.14 -20.21 -13.86
C VAL A 273 -3.35 -19.83 -13.03
N ASP A 274 -4.30 -20.75 -12.92
CA ASP A 274 -5.49 -20.60 -12.08
C ASP A 274 -5.13 -20.93 -10.63
N LEU A 275 -5.16 -19.92 -9.76
CA LEU A 275 -4.87 -20.05 -8.33
C LEU A 275 -6.10 -20.48 -7.51
N GLY A 276 -7.27 -20.54 -8.14
CA GLY A 276 -8.51 -21.02 -7.52
C GLY A 276 -9.68 -20.07 -7.67
N MET A 277 -10.86 -20.61 -7.36
CA MET A 277 -12.14 -19.91 -7.44
C MET A 277 -12.24 -18.82 -6.36
N VAL A 278 -12.68 -17.64 -6.73
CA VAL A 278 -13.03 -16.53 -5.82
C VAL A 278 -14.53 -16.23 -5.92
N ALA A 279 -15.06 -15.40 -5.02
CA ALA A 279 -16.44 -14.96 -5.11
C ALA A 279 -16.72 -14.34 -6.50
N ALA A 280 -17.89 -14.62 -7.06
CA ALA A 280 -18.28 -14.11 -8.39
C ALA A 280 -18.57 -12.61 -8.36
N ASP A 281 -18.82 -12.04 -7.18
CA ASP A 281 -19.09 -10.62 -7.01
C ASP A 281 -17.75 -9.85 -6.98
N TYR A 282 -17.52 -9.06 -8.04
CA TYR A 282 -16.28 -8.29 -8.28
C TYR A 282 -15.86 -7.35 -7.14
N GLY A 283 -16.76 -7.06 -6.19
CA GLY A 283 -16.48 -6.15 -5.07
C GLY A 283 -15.89 -6.82 -3.83
N ASP A 284 -15.90 -8.16 -3.73
CA ASP A 284 -15.59 -8.86 -2.47
C ASP A 284 -14.20 -9.52 -2.46
N VAL A 285 -13.43 -9.38 -3.54
CA VAL A 285 -12.13 -10.05 -3.68
C VAL A 285 -11.01 -9.01 -3.58
N THR A 286 -10.54 -8.79 -2.35
CA THR A 286 -9.23 -8.16 -2.11
C THR A 286 -8.18 -9.27 -2.11
N PHE A 287 -7.11 -9.06 -2.86
CA PHE A 287 -5.96 -9.95 -2.86
C PHE A 287 -4.67 -9.15 -2.73
N LEU A 288 -3.72 -9.65 -1.93
CA LEU A 288 -2.44 -9.00 -1.69
C LEU A 288 -1.32 -9.98 -2.10
N PRO A 289 -0.54 -9.66 -3.14
CA PRO A 289 0.68 -10.38 -3.47
C PRO A 289 1.65 -10.36 -2.29
N LEU A 290 2.32 -11.48 -2.05
CA LEU A 290 3.40 -11.55 -1.09
C LEU A 290 4.62 -10.76 -1.60
N PRO A 291 5.08 -9.71 -0.88
CA PRO A 291 6.29 -9.00 -1.28
C PRO A 291 7.52 -9.92 -1.25
N LEU A 292 8.46 -9.67 -2.15
CA LEU A 292 9.70 -10.45 -2.20
C LEU A 292 10.49 -10.33 -0.89
N ALA A 293 10.69 -11.46 -0.20
CA ALA A 293 11.42 -11.51 1.06
C ALA A 293 12.84 -10.92 0.97
N LYS A 294 13.20 -10.11 1.97
CA LYS A 294 14.52 -9.47 2.10
C LYS A 294 15.19 -9.84 3.43
N PRO A 295 16.49 -10.17 3.43
CA PRO A 295 17.24 -10.70 2.31
C PRO A 295 16.56 -11.93 1.69
N ALA A 296 16.90 -12.21 0.43
CA ALA A 296 16.32 -13.33 -0.30
C ALA A 296 16.46 -14.67 0.44
N PRO A 297 15.43 -15.53 0.42
CA PRO A 297 15.41 -16.73 1.24
C PRO A 297 16.41 -17.78 0.78
N ALA A 298 16.88 -18.62 1.71
CA ALA A 298 17.98 -19.57 1.49
C ALA A 298 17.66 -20.79 0.57
N ALA A 299 16.56 -20.74 -0.18
CA ALA A 299 15.93 -21.75 -1.06
C ALA A 299 14.82 -22.60 -0.40
N GLY A 300 13.80 -22.94 -1.20
CA GLY A 300 12.59 -23.68 -0.80
C GLY A 300 11.40 -22.76 -0.50
N GLY A 301 10.16 -23.25 -0.65
CA GLY A 301 8.88 -22.54 -0.41
C GLY A 301 8.07 -22.26 -1.70
N ALA A 302 7.05 -21.40 -1.62
CA ALA A 302 6.17 -21.03 -2.73
C ALA A 302 6.83 -20.09 -3.75
N LEU A 303 6.58 -20.31 -5.05
CA LEU A 303 7.03 -19.40 -6.11
C LEU A 303 6.23 -18.10 -6.10
N VAL A 304 4.93 -18.23 -5.88
CA VAL A 304 3.92 -17.16 -5.88
C VAL A 304 3.03 -17.41 -4.68
N THR A 305 2.75 -16.38 -3.89
CA THR A 305 1.78 -16.44 -2.79
C THR A 305 0.94 -15.19 -2.82
N VAL A 306 -0.35 -15.37 -2.58
CA VAL A 306 -1.33 -14.30 -2.49
C VAL A 306 -2.29 -14.64 -1.36
N VAL A 307 -2.59 -13.67 -0.51
CA VAL A 307 -3.70 -13.80 0.44
C VAL A 307 -4.96 -13.24 -0.21
N ALA A 308 -6.04 -14.01 -0.21
CA ALA A 308 -7.32 -13.63 -0.80
C ALA A 308 -8.42 -13.74 0.25
N ARG A 309 -9.29 -12.73 0.32
CA ARG A 309 -10.50 -12.77 1.13
C ARG A 309 -11.63 -13.45 0.35
N GLN A 310 -12.31 -14.39 1.01
CA GLN A 310 -13.49 -15.09 0.49
C GLN A 310 -14.55 -15.19 1.60
N GLY A 311 -15.82 -15.38 1.24
CA GLY A 311 -16.94 -15.31 2.19
C GLY A 311 -16.83 -16.17 3.47
N ASP A 312 -16.00 -17.22 3.48
CA ASP A 312 -15.70 -18.05 4.65
C ASP A 312 -14.40 -17.70 5.40
N GLY A 313 -13.57 -16.80 4.88
CA GLY A 313 -12.37 -16.27 5.53
C GLY A 313 -11.26 -15.88 4.58
N LEU A 314 -10.05 -15.72 5.13
CA LEU A 314 -8.82 -15.54 4.37
C LEU A 314 -8.30 -16.88 3.86
N HIS A 315 -7.75 -16.86 2.65
CA HIS A 315 -7.11 -17.98 2.00
C HIS A 315 -5.73 -17.58 1.49
N LEU A 316 -4.71 -18.34 1.86
CA LEU A 316 -3.41 -18.28 1.18
C LEU A 316 -3.43 -19.18 -0.04
N ARG A 317 -3.21 -18.59 -1.21
CA ARG A 317 -3.18 -19.29 -2.49
C ARG A 317 -1.88 -19.02 -3.19
N GLY A 318 -1.52 -19.90 -4.12
CA GLY A 318 -0.30 -19.68 -4.85
C GLY A 318 0.20 -20.88 -5.63
N LEU A 319 1.43 -20.73 -6.11
CA LEU A 319 2.19 -21.76 -6.79
C LEU A 319 3.31 -22.21 -5.88
N ALA A 320 3.40 -23.51 -5.66
CA ALA A 320 4.52 -24.11 -4.95
C ALA A 320 5.83 -23.89 -5.73
N GLY A 321 6.97 -24.06 -5.07
CA GLY A 321 8.29 -23.87 -5.67
C GLY A 321 8.65 -24.84 -6.80
N ASP A 322 7.80 -25.82 -7.12
CA ASP A 322 7.93 -26.65 -8.32
C ASP A 322 7.41 -25.93 -9.59
N GLY A 323 6.75 -24.78 -9.44
CA GLY A 323 6.18 -23.97 -10.51
C GLY A 323 4.97 -24.61 -11.21
N VAL A 324 4.39 -25.66 -10.63
CA VAL A 324 3.30 -26.44 -11.27
C VAL A 324 2.16 -26.73 -10.30
N SER A 325 2.47 -27.05 -9.05
CA SER A 325 1.46 -27.40 -8.05
C SER A 325 0.89 -26.12 -7.43
N THR A 326 -0.43 -25.98 -7.45
CA THR A 326 -1.12 -24.92 -6.70
C THR A 326 -1.43 -25.37 -5.28
N PHE A 327 -1.56 -24.42 -4.37
CA PHE A 327 -2.04 -24.64 -3.00
C PHE A 327 -3.15 -23.65 -2.65
N ASP A 328 -3.99 -24.05 -1.70
CA ASP A 328 -5.01 -23.22 -1.06
C ASP A 328 -5.04 -23.61 0.42
N VAL A 329 -4.73 -22.66 1.30
CA VAL A 329 -4.70 -22.84 2.75
C VAL A 329 -5.65 -21.84 3.39
N THR A 330 -6.71 -22.36 4.00
CA THR A 330 -7.67 -21.53 4.75
C THR A 330 -7.07 -21.08 6.08
N ILE A 331 -7.17 -19.78 6.35
CA ILE A 331 -6.79 -19.20 7.65
C ILE A 331 -7.98 -19.36 8.60
N PRO A 332 -7.83 -20.07 9.72
CA PRO A 332 -8.93 -20.27 10.67
C PRO A 332 -9.37 -18.93 11.29
N ASP A 333 -10.65 -18.85 11.66
CA ASP A 333 -11.21 -17.73 12.44
C ASP A 333 -11.00 -16.33 11.80
N SER A 334 -10.94 -16.28 10.46
CA SER A 334 -10.71 -15.07 9.67
C SER A 334 -11.92 -14.66 8.81
N ALA A 335 -13.11 -15.18 9.12
CA ALA A 335 -14.34 -14.83 8.42
C ALA A 335 -14.72 -13.36 8.66
N ALA A 336 -15.28 -12.71 7.65
CA ALA A 336 -15.84 -11.37 7.79
C ALA A 336 -16.98 -11.34 8.82
N PRO A 337 -17.19 -10.21 9.53
CA PRO A 337 -18.32 -10.06 10.43
C PRO A 337 -19.64 -10.16 9.67
N VAL A 338 -20.63 -10.81 10.29
CA VAL A 338 -22.02 -10.72 9.82
C VAL A 338 -22.65 -9.50 10.47
N ARG A 339 -22.85 -8.43 9.69
CA ARG A 339 -23.40 -7.17 10.19
C ARG A 339 -24.93 -7.19 10.23
N ASP A 340 -25.49 -6.67 11.31
CA ASP A 340 -26.94 -6.51 11.49
C ASP A 340 -27.41 -5.10 11.06
N CYS A 341 -26.55 -4.10 11.27
CA CYS A 341 -26.81 -2.73 10.84
C CYS A 341 -26.50 -2.56 9.34
N PRO A 342 -27.38 -1.91 8.57
CA PRO A 342 -27.09 -1.64 7.16
C PRO A 342 -25.95 -0.63 7.05
N ASP A 343 -24.97 -0.92 6.20
CA ASP A 343 -23.87 0.00 5.90
C ASP A 343 -24.41 1.23 5.15
N HIS A 344 -24.86 1.03 3.90
CA HIS A 344 -25.48 2.06 3.08
C HIS A 344 -26.74 1.49 2.42
N HIS A 345 -27.82 2.26 2.38
CA HIS A 345 -29.05 1.80 1.72
C HIS A 345 -29.84 2.94 1.08
N TYR A 346 -30.49 2.60 -0.03
CA TYR A 346 -31.38 3.50 -0.76
C TYR A 346 -32.79 3.44 -0.15
N VAL A 347 -33.44 4.60 -0.07
CA VAL A 347 -34.85 4.73 0.29
C VAL A 347 -35.61 5.52 -0.77
N ALA A 348 -36.91 5.24 -0.91
CA ALA A 348 -37.72 5.91 -1.89
C ALA A 348 -37.92 7.40 -1.52
N PRO A 349 -38.16 8.30 -2.50
CA PRO A 349 -38.40 9.71 -2.21
C PRO A 349 -39.54 9.93 -1.22
N GLY A 350 -39.23 10.64 -0.13
CA GLY A 350 -40.18 10.95 0.94
C GLY A 350 -40.26 9.89 2.05
N GLU A 351 -39.49 8.80 1.96
CA GLU A 351 -39.22 7.89 3.07
C GLU A 351 -38.08 8.44 3.95
N SER A 352 -38.04 8.02 5.21
CA SER A 352 -36.95 8.32 6.14
C SER A 352 -35.99 7.14 6.20
N CYS A 353 -34.73 7.40 6.56
CA CYS A 353 -33.79 6.35 6.90
C CYS A 353 -34.29 5.46 8.06
N SER A 354 -33.66 4.29 8.20
CA SER A 354 -33.85 3.41 9.35
C SER A 354 -33.62 4.13 10.69
N GLU A 355 -34.24 3.58 11.74
CA GLU A 355 -33.93 4.02 13.10
C GLU A 355 -32.45 3.74 13.44
N ALA A 356 -31.97 4.36 14.52
CA ALA A 356 -30.63 4.10 15.04
C ALA A 356 -30.44 2.59 15.27
N CYS A 357 -29.26 2.09 14.92
CA CYS A 357 -28.94 0.67 14.96
C CYS A 357 -27.70 0.43 15.83
N HIS A 358 -27.71 -0.63 16.64
CA HIS A 358 -26.59 -1.02 17.49
C HIS A 358 -25.99 -2.30 16.92
N GLU A 359 -24.76 -2.20 16.41
CA GLU A 359 -24.01 -3.29 15.82
C GLU A 359 -23.21 -4.01 16.90
N GLN A 360 -23.40 -5.34 17.01
CA GLN A 360 -22.67 -6.23 17.92
C GLN A 360 -22.27 -7.51 17.19
N SER A 361 -21.19 -7.43 16.40
CA SER A 361 -20.65 -8.55 15.63
C SER A 361 -19.16 -8.73 15.89
N ALA A 362 -18.59 -9.81 15.38
CA ALA A 362 -17.16 -10.05 15.42
C ALA A 362 -16.69 -10.70 14.12
N GLY A 363 -15.50 -10.35 13.67
CA GLY A 363 -14.89 -10.95 12.49
C GLY A 363 -13.70 -10.14 11.98
N LEU A 364 -13.21 -10.54 10.81
CA LEU A 364 -12.12 -9.85 10.11
C LEU A 364 -12.50 -8.40 9.78
N GLU A 365 -11.70 -7.45 10.24
CA GLU A 365 -11.80 -6.05 9.85
C GLU A 365 -11.46 -5.89 8.36
N TYR A 366 -12.21 -5.02 7.66
CA TYR A 366 -12.09 -4.87 6.22
C TYR A 366 -10.65 -4.46 5.83
N GLU A 367 -9.99 -5.30 5.01
CA GLU A 367 -8.59 -5.17 4.53
C GLU A 367 -7.53 -4.99 5.62
N ALA A 368 -7.84 -5.38 6.86
CA ALA A 368 -6.87 -5.38 7.96
C ALA A 368 -6.18 -6.74 8.08
N PHE A 369 -5.51 -7.17 7.00
CA PHE A 369 -4.73 -8.39 6.95
C PHE A 369 -3.55 -8.23 6.00
N ASP A 370 -2.51 -9.01 6.22
CA ASP A 370 -1.33 -9.00 5.36
C ASP A 370 -0.52 -10.29 5.48
N VAL A 371 0.40 -10.51 4.56
CA VAL A 371 1.24 -11.70 4.44
C VAL A 371 2.70 -11.30 4.22
N ALA A 372 3.60 -11.97 4.93
CA ALA A 372 5.04 -11.76 4.77
C ALA A 372 5.81 -13.09 4.80
N GLU A 373 6.97 -13.12 4.15
CA GLU A 373 7.86 -14.27 4.15
C GLU A 373 9.21 -13.87 4.77
N THR A 374 9.62 -14.59 5.81
CA THR A 374 10.96 -14.41 6.38
C THR A 374 12.02 -15.09 5.50
N SER A 375 13.27 -14.62 5.58
CA SER A 375 14.42 -15.15 4.81
C SER A 375 14.75 -16.63 5.06
N ASP A 376 14.19 -17.23 6.12
CA ASP A 376 14.27 -18.68 6.37
C ASP A 376 13.16 -19.49 5.67
N GLY A 377 12.28 -18.81 4.92
CA GLY A 377 11.24 -19.40 4.09
C GLY A 377 9.90 -19.62 4.81
N ARG A 378 9.73 -19.10 6.02
CA ARG A 378 8.47 -19.23 6.79
C ARG A 378 7.49 -18.16 6.31
N LEU A 379 6.26 -18.59 6.04
CA LEU A 379 5.17 -17.71 5.64
C LEU A 379 4.35 -17.32 6.87
N TRP A 380 4.16 -16.02 7.03
CA TRP A 380 3.43 -15.43 8.13
C TRP A 380 2.21 -14.71 7.59
N VAL A 381 1.08 -14.91 8.25
CA VAL A 381 -0.15 -14.15 8.00
C VAL A 381 -0.51 -13.45 9.27
N ALA A 382 -0.86 -12.18 9.16
CA ALA A 382 -1.44 -11.43 10.24
C ALA A 382 -2.79 -10.85 9.82
N TRP A 383 -3.74 -10.81 10.75
CA TRP A 383 -5.06 -10.23 10.50
C TRP A 383 -5.65 -9.66 11.77
N VAL A 384 -6.57 -8.71 11.62
CA VAL A 384 -7.28 -8.08 12.73
C VAL A 384 -8.69 -8.65 12.83
N GLU A 385 -8.99 -9.25 13.98
CA GLU A 385 -10.36 -9.55 14.39
C GLU A 385 -10.91 -8.37 15.20
N THR A 386 -11.93 -7.68 14.69
CA THR A 386 -12.65 -6.65 15.43
C THR A 386 -13.89 -7.24 16.08
N GLN A 387 -14.07 -6.98 17.37
CA GLN A 387 -15.33 -7.15 18.07
C GLN A 387 -16.06 -5.81 18.06
N TYR A 388 -17.01 -5.66 17.14
CA TYR A 388 -17.78 -4.44 16.96
C TYR A 388 -18.77 -4.22 18.12
N ASP A 389 -18.78 -2.99 18.63
CA ASP A 389 -19.81 -2.47 19.53
C ASP A 389 -20.08 -1.00 19.16
N ARG A 390 -20.87 -0.81 18.08
CA ARG A 390 -21.06 0.51 17.44
C ARG A 390 -22.51 0.94 17.43
N GLN A 391 -22.76 2.20 17.80
CA GLN A 391 -24.07 2.82 17.66
C GLN A 391 -24.14 3.69 16.41
N TYR A 392 -24.91 3.24 15.42
CA TYR A 392 -25.17 3.97 14.19
C TYR A 392 -26.42 4.85 14.29
N THR A 393 -26.35 6.01 13.63
CA THR A 393 -27.51 6.77 13.15
C THR A 393 -27.39 6.99 11.65
N TYR A 394 -28.52 7.27 11.00
CA TYR A 394 -28.57 7.41 9.55
C TYR A 394 -29.00 8.81 9.15
N THR A 395 -28.24 9.42 8.25
CA THR A 395 -28.56 10.72 7.65
C THR A 395 -29.05 10.53 6.23
N LEU A 396 -30.20 11.11 5.93
CA LEU A 396 -30.79 11.09 4.60
C LEU A 396 -30.13 12.17 3.73
N ASP A 397 -29.52 11.76 2.63
CA ASP A 397 -29.07 12.64 1.55
C ASP A 397 -29.88 12.36 0.28
N CYS A 398 -30.74 13.31 -0.09
CA CYS A 398 -31.47 13.26 -1.34
C CYS A 398 -30.77 14.20 -2.32
N SER A 399 -29.87 13.66 -3.14
CA SER A 399 -29.18 14.48 -4.12
C SER A 399 -30.18 15.23 -5.03
N GLU A 400 -30.00 16.55 -5.19
CA GLU A 400 -30.84 17.35 -6.10
C GLU A 400 -30.61 17.01 -7.59
N ASN A 401 -29.66 16.12 -7.87
CA ASN A 401 -29.18 15.76 -9.21
C ASN A 401 -30.15 14.87 -10.01
N GLY A 402 -31.36 14.65 -9.51
CA GLY A 402 -32.42 13.93 -10.22
C GLY A 402 -32.23 12.41 -10.25
N LEU A 403 -31.38 11.87 -9.37
CA LEU A 403 -31.45 10.44 -9.06
C LEU A 403 -32.78 10.17 -8.35
N PRO A 404 -33.47 9.07 -8.71
CA PRO A 404 -34.82 8.81 -8.22
C PRO A 404 -34.86 8.36 -6.76
N ASP A 405 -33.72 8.08 -6.12
CA ASP A 405 -33.62 7.51 -4.78
C ASP A 405 -32.81 8.44 -3.86
N CYS A 406 -33.11 8.39 -2.56
CA CYS A 406 -32.32 9.07 -1.54
C CYS A 406 -31.40 8.05 -0.84
N ASP A 407 -30.23 8.52 -0.43
CA ASP A 407 -29.20 7.71 0.21
C ASP A 407 -29.28 7.87 1.73
N CYS A 408 -29.15 6.76 2.45
CA CYS A 408 -29.01 6.78 3.90
C CYS A 408 -27.58 6.42 4.28
N TYR A 409 -26.83 7.44 4.68
CA TYR A 409 -25.45 7.31 5.12
C TYR A 409 -25.38 7.01 6.62
N PRO A 410 -24.64 5.98 7.04
CA PRO A 410 -24.43 5.67 8.43
C PRO A 410 -23.48 6.71 9.05
N SER A 411 -23.66 6.98 10.34
CA SER A 411 -22.73 7.76 11.15
C SER A 411 -22.64 7.12 12.53
N ILE A 412 -21.41 6.86 12.97
CA ILE A 412 -21.14 6.22 14.25
C ILE A 412 -21.14 7.30 15.35
N ASN A 413 -22.06 7.17 16.30
CA ASN A 413 -22.19 8.10 17.42
C ASN A 413 -21.43 7.66 18.68
N SER A 414 -21.19 6.36 18.81
CA SER A 414 -20.34 5.77 19.84
C SER A 414 -19.73 4.49 19.31
N ASP A 415 -18.48 4.26 19.68
CA ASP A 415 -17.73 3.07 19.34
C ASP A 415 -17.03 2.56 20.61
N GLU A 416 -17.45 1.38 21.08
CA GLU A 416 -16.83 0.63 22.18
C GLU A 416 -16.16 -0.64 21.65
N SER A 417 -15.86 -0.69 20.34
CA SER A 417 -15.24 -1.86 19.70
C SER A 417 -13.84 -2.10 20.25
N THR A 418 -13.43 -3.36 20.20
CA THR A 418 -12.08 -3.80 20.56
C THR A 418 -11.50 -4.64 19.43
N ALA A 419 -10.18 -4.65 19.26
CA ALA A 419 -9.55 -5.46 18.23
C ALA A 419 -8.53 -6.44 18.81
N ARG A 420 -8.27 -7.52 18.06
CA ARG A 420 -7.19 -8.47 18.31
C ARG A 420 -6.44 -8.68 17.01
N ILE A 421 -5.13 -8.49 17.05
CA ILE A 421 -4.22 -8.83 15.97
C ILE A 421 -3.81 -10.28 16.17
N HIS A 422 -4.09 -11.11 15.18
CA HIS A 422 -3.64 -12.49 15.11
C HIS A 422 -2.40 -12.58 14.24
N LEU A 423 -1.43 -13.38 14.66
CA LEU A 423 -0.25 -13.72 13.88
C LEU A 423 -0.12 -15.24 13.83
N ALA A 424 -0.08 -15.79 12.63
CA ALA A 424 0.04 -17.22 12.40
C ALA A 424 1.12 -17.55 11.38
N GLU A 425 1.75 -18.71 11.58
CA GLU A 425 2.61 -19.32 10.57
C GLU A 425 1.78 -20.25 9.70
N ALA A 426 1.95 -20.15 8.39
CA ALA A 426 1.32 -21.02 7.41
C ALA A 426 2.35 -21.97 6.78
N ASP A 427 2.04 -23.26 6.83
CA ASP A 427 2.79 -24.30 6.12
C ASP A 427 1.99 -24.71 4.87
N VAL A 428 2.44 -24.21 3.72
CA VAL A 428 1.83 -24.47 2.41
C VAL A 428 2.04 -25.91 1.93
N GLU A 429 3.04 -26.64 2.43
CA GLU A 429 3.27 -28.04 2.06
C GLU A 429 2.27 -28.97 2.76
N THR A 430 1.98 -28.69 4.03
CA THR A 430 1.02 -29.46 4.83
C THR A 430 -0.40 -28.92 4.76
N GLY A 431 -0.57 -27.68 4.29
CA GLY A 431 -1.85 -26.96 4.26
C GLY A 431 -2.37 -26.65 5.66
N THR A 432 -1.46 -26.35 6.60
CA THR A 432 -1.82 -26.07 8.00
C THR A 432 -1.43 -24.66 8.41
N VAL A 433 -2.19 -24.09 9.35
CA VAL A 433 -1.94 -22.78 9.94
C VAL A 433 -1.82 -22.95 11.44
N GLY A 434 -0.71 -22.51 12.01
CA GLY A 434 -0.47 -22.49 13.45
C GLY A 434 -0.48 -21.06 13.97
N GLU A 435 -1.48 -20.71 14.78
CA GLU A 435 -1.47 -19.42 15.48
C GLU A 435 -0.26 -19.36 16.42
N ALA A 436 0.57 -18.35 16.21
CA ALA A 436 1.80 -18.13 16.98
C ALA A 436 1.57 -17.14 18.11
N MET A 437 0.76 -16.09 17.86
CA MET A 437 0.52 -15.02 18.82
C MET A 437 -0.82 -14.33 18.56
N THR A 438 -1.44 -13.83 19.63
CA THR A 438 -2.55 -12.88 19.58
C THR A 438 -2.19 -11.66 20.42
N ILE A 439 -2.43 -10.47 19.89
CA ILE A 439 -2.08 -9.19 20.50
C ILE A 439 -3.37 -8.37 20.63
N ASP A 440 -3.72 -7.98 21.84
CA ASP A 440 -4.85 -7.06 22.07
C ASP A 440 -4.49 -5.69 21.45
N ALA A 441 -5.44 -5.09 20.74
CA ALA A 441 -5.32 -3.79 20.10
C ALA A 441 -6.56 -2.93 20.40
N ASP A 442 -6.40 -1.62 20.34
CA ASP A 442 -7.54 -0.71 20.33
C ASP A 442 -8.35 -0.89 19.03
N ALA A 443 -9.52 -0.28 18.93
CA ALA A 443 -10.32 -0.35 17.71
C ALA A 443 -9.48 0.13 16.51
N ILE A 444 -9.40 -0.69 15.47
CA ILE A 444 -8.74 -0.26 14.23
C ILE A 444 -9.65 0.74 13.53
N MET A 445 -9.05 1.78 12.97
CA MET A 445 -9.77 2.77 12.20
C MET A 445 -10.55 2.06 11.06
N PRO A 446 -11.89 2.17 11.02
CA PRO A 446 -12.65 1.49 9.97
C PRO A 446 -12.32 2.13 8.63
N MET A 447 -12.05 1.30 7.62
CA MET A 447 -11.76 1.78 6.27
C MET A 447 -12.88 2.63 5.67
N GLU A 448 -14.13 2.47 6.12
CA GLU A 448 -15.26 3.33 5.72
C GLU A 448 -15.01 4.82 6.00
N ALA A 449 -14.16 5.15 6.99
CA ALA A 449 -13.77 6.51 7.32
C ALA A 449 -12.60 7.03 6.46
N VAL A 450 -11.87 6.11 5.82
CA VAL A 450 -10.76 6.42 4.92
C VAL A 450 -11.36 6.54 3.52
N GLN A 451 -11.36 7.74 2.94
CA GLN A 451 -11.88 7.93 1.59
C GLN A 451 -11.17 6.95 0.64
N PHE A 452 -11.95 6.21 -0.16
CA PHE A 452 -11.63 5.11 -1.09
C PHE A 452 -10.46 5.33 -2.07
N TRP A 453 -9.31 5.81 -1.62
CA TRP A 453 -8.10 5.86 -2.41
C TRP A 453 -7.43 4.49 -2.33
N PRO A 454 -7.15 3.86 -3.49
CA PRO A 454 -6.33 2.66 -3.52
C PRO A 454 -5.00 2.89 -2.77
N GLY A 455 -4.58 1.90 -1.99
CA GLY A 455 -3.34 1.96 -1.18
C GLY A 455 -3.51 2.44 0.27
N ASP A 456 -4.68 2.99 0.64
CA ASP A 456 -4.95 3.38 2.02
C ASP A 456 -5.29 2.15 2.89
N ARG A 457 -4.29 1.61 3.58
CA ARG A 457 -4.44 0.47 4.52
C ARG A 457 -4.34 0.89 5.98
N SER A 458 -5.16 0.28 6.85
CA SER A 458 -5.10 0.49 8.31
C SER A 458 -4.14 -0.47 9.01
N PHE A 459 -3.56 -1.42 8.25
CA PHE A 459 -2.73 -2.51 8.74
C PHE A 459 -1.67 -2.86 7.70
N ASP A 460 -0.45 -3.17 8.14
CA ASP A 460 0.63 -3.64 7.27
C ASP A 460 1.56 -4.61 8.02
N LEU A 461 2.14 -5.57 7.28
CA LEU A 461 3.10 -6.56 7.76
C LEU A 461 4.28 -6.66 6.79
N SER A 462 5.48 -6.40 7.29
CA SER A 462 6.72 -6.64 6.56
C SER A 462 7.62 -7.65 7.26
N ALA A 463 8.47 -8.32 6.48
CA ALA A 463 9.50 -9.21 6.98
C ALA A 463 10.89 -8.75 6.53
N PHE A 464 11.85 -8.77 7.46
CA PHE A 464 13.26 -8.63 7.14
C PHE A 464 14.10 -9.65 7.91
N GLY A 465 14.84 -10.48 7.19
CA GLY A 465 15.61 -11.55 7.82
C GLY A 465 14.67 -12.55 8.52
N THR A 466 14.77 -12.65 9.85
CA THR A 466 13.86 -13.45 10.70
C THR A 466 13.02 -12.55 11.61
N THR A 467 12.82 -11.31 11.22
CA THR A 467 12.02 -10.34 11.97
C THR A 467 10.77 -9.98 11.20
N LEU A 468 9.70 -9.72 11.93
CA LEU A 468 8.46 -9.16 11.41
C LEU A 468 8.27 -7.76 11.98
N THR A 469 7.74 -6.86 11.16
CA THR A 469 7.28 -5.54 11.61
C THR A 469 5.84 -5.38 11.21
N LEU A 470 5.01 -5.02 12.17
CA LEU A 470 3.58 -4.86 12.02
C LEU A 470 3.20 -3.44 12.40
N GLY A 471 2.41 -2.79 11.55
CA GLY A 471 1.86 -1.46 11.79
C GLY A 471 0.35 -1.51 11.79
N THR A 472 -0.28 -0.82 12.74
CA THR A 472 -1.74 -0.61 12.76
C THR A 472 -2.08 0.85 12.97
N ARG A 473 -3.21 1.29 12.40
CA ARG A 473 -3.85 2.57 12.73
C ARG A 473 -5.00 2.31 13.70
N GLU A 474 -4.84 2.80 14.91
CA GLU A 474 -5.73 2.55 16.04
C GLU A 474 -6.45 3.84 16.46
N GLN A 475 -7.62 3.67 17.05
CA GLN A 475 -8.50 4.74 17.50
C GLN A 475 -8.78 4.57 19.00
N THR A 476 -8.40 5.57 19.80
CA THR A 476 -8.61 5.53 21.27
C THR A 476 -10.01 5.97 21.69
N GLU A 477 -10.52 7.10 21.17
CA GLU A 477 -11.81 7.68 21.57
C GLU A 477 -12.51 8.43 20.43
N GLY A 478 -13.55 7.82 19.85
CA GLY A 478 -14.44 8.49 18.87
C GLY A 478 -13.77 8.82 17.53
N PHE A 479 -14.52 9.40 16.58
CA PHE A 479 -14.06 9.67 15.20
C PHE A 479 -13.35 11.01 15.00
N GLU A 480 -12.91 11.66 16.07
CA GLU A 480 -12.17 12.91 15.97
C GLU A 480 -10.70 12.61 15.62
N SER A 481 -10.08 13.40 14.74
CA SER A 481 -8.69 13.19 14.28
C SER A 481 -7.67 13.09 15.42
N ASP A 482 -7.96 13.78 16.53
CA ASP A 482 -7.09 13.82 17.72
C ASP A 482 -7.06 12.49 18.50
N SER A 483 -7.84 11.49 18.07
CA SER A 483 -7.92 10.16 18.67
C SER A 483 -7.15 9.07 17.93
N LEU A 484 -6.53 9.41 16.79
CA LEU A 484 -5.81 8.46 15.95
C LEU A 484 -4.35 8.36 16.38
N HIS A 485 -3.89 7.11 16.52
CA HIS A 485 -2.48 6.79 16.72
C HIS A 485 -2.08 5.64 15.81
N ALA A 486 -0.79 5.53 15.54
CA ALA A 486 -0.25 4.30 15.01
C ALA A 486 0.30 3.43 16.12
N ARG A 487 0.25 2.11 15.93
CA ARG A 487 1.00 1.16 16.74
C ARG A 487 1.97 0.40 15.88
N LEU A 488 3.18 0.23 16.38
CA LEU A 488 4.27 -0.43 15.68
C LEU A 488 4.83 -1.56 16.55
N ILE A 489 4.82 -2.77 16.02
CA ILE A 489 5.25 -3.99 16.71
C ILE A 489 6.36 -4.65 15.90
N HIS A 490 7.52 -4.84 16.51
CA HIS A 490 8.65 -5.56 15.91
C HIS A 490 8.86 -6.88 16.64
N LEU A 491 8.85 -7.99 15.90
CA LEU A 491 8.90 -9.35 16.44
C LEU A 491 10.08 -10.15 15.88
N ASP A 492 10.71 -10.97 16.72
CA ASP A 492 11.71 -11.97 16.34
C ASP A 492 11.03 -13.35 16.19
N THR A 493 10.92 -13.84 14.96
CA THR A 493 10.22 -15.10 14.66
C THR A 493 10.98 -16.33 15.11
N ALA A 494 12.27 -16.20 15.45
CA ALA A 494 13.04 -17.31 16.02
C ALA A 494 12.64 -17.62 17.47
N LYS A 495 11.88 -16.73 18.12
CA LYS A 495 11.35 -16.90 19.48
C LYS A 495 9.89 -17.34 19.54
N LEU A 496 9.22 -17.45 18.38
CA LEU A 496 7.82 -17.91 18.25
C LEU A 496 7.72 -19.43 18.15
#